data_AF-A0A836T7Z6-F1
#
_entry.id   AF-A0A836T7Z6-F1
#
_cell.length_a   1.000
_cell.length_b   1.000
_cell.length_c   1.000
_cell.angle_alpha   90.00
_cell.angle_beta   90.00
_cell.angle_gamma   90.00
#
_symmetry.space_group_name_H-M   'P 1'
#
loop_
_entity.id
_entity.type
_entity.pdbx_description
1 polymer ?
#
loop_
_entity_poly.entity_id
_entity_poly.type
_entity_poly.pdbx_seq_one_letter_code
_entity_poly.pdbx_strand_id
1 'polypeptide(L)'
;MPLGITENASYTEEEVQLLSGDVVFLYSDGVVEPMNNQKEHFGMDRLRSMIVESNGTPEGVLEKVENAIQTFTHNAPQFDDMTFLVFKVL
;
A
#
# COMPACT_ATOMS: atom_id res chain seq x y z
N MET A 1 0.40 14.54 -11.54
CA MET A 1 1.24 15.64 -11.01
C MET A 1 0.84 15.86 -9.57
N PRO A 2 1.78 16.02 -8.62
CA PRO A 2 1.46 16.35 -7.24
C PRO A 2 0.65 17.64 -7.11
N LEU A 3 -0.15 17.73 -6.04
CA LEU A 3 -0.92 18.93 -5.70
C LEU A 3 0.03 20.13 -5.45
N GLY A 4 -0.41 21.34 -5.81
CA GLY A 4 0.27 22.59 -5.47
C GLY A 4 1.44 23.00 -6.38
N ILE A 5 1.81 22.20 -7.39
CA ILE A 5 2.89 22.55 -8.35
C ILE A 5 2.41 23.54 -9.43
N THR A 6 1.14 23.47 -9.83
CA THR A 6 0.59 24.32 -10.89
C THR A 6 -0.80 24.80 -10.49
N GLU A 7 -1.03 26.11 -10.59
CA GLU A 7 -2.30 26.75 -10.19
C GLU A 7 -3.50 26.21 -10.96
N ASN A 8 -3.32 25.87 -12.24
CA ASN A 8 -4.39 25.37 -13.13
C ASN A 8 -4.24 23.88 -13.45
N ALA A 9 -3.79 23.08 -12.50
CA ALA A 9 -3.71 21.63 -12.67
C ALA A 9 -5.12 21.03 -12.88
N SER A 10 -5.30 20.25 -13.94
CA SER A 10 -6.49 19.40 -14.12
C SER A 10 -6.18 17.99 -13.64
N TYR A 11 -7.07 17.42 -12.83
CA TYR A 11 -6.97 16.05 -12.35
C TYR A 11 -8.03 15.20 -13.04
N THR A 12 -7.65 14.00 -13.43
CA THR A 12 -8.58 13.02 -13.99
C THR A 12 -9.33 12.36 -12.85
N GLU A 13 -10.65 12.30 -12.99
CA GLU A 13 -11.51 11.48 -12.14
C GLU A 13 -11.71 10.12 -12.78
N GLU A 14 -11.69 9.08 -11.95
CA GLU A 14 -11.96 7.70 -12.34
C GLU A 14 -13.01 7.15 -11.38
N GLU A 15 -14.01 6.47 -11.92
CA GLU A 15 -15.07 5.83 -11.14
C GLU A 15 -14.96 4.31 -11.28
N VAL A 16 -15.05 3.61 -10.15
CA VAL A 16 -15.06 2.15 -10.12
C VAL A 16 -16.24 1.68 -9.29
N GLN A 17 -17.06 0.81 -9.86
CA GLN A 17 -18.13 0.15 -9.12
C GLN A 17 -17.53 -0.95 -8.23
N LEU A 18 -17.71 -0.81 -6.92
CA LEU A 18 -17.34 -1.85 -5.94
C LEU A 18 -18.52 -2.76 -5.66
N LEU A 19 -18.25 -4.05 -5.52
CA LEU A 19 -19.21 -5.10 -5.18
C LEU A 19 -18.99 -5.60 -3.75
N SER A 20 -20.03 -6.19 -3.15
CA SER A 20 -19.92 -6.84 -1.84
C SER A 20 -18.78 -7.87 -1.86
N GLY A 21 -17.89 -7.79 -0.86
CA GLY A 21 -16.69 -8.61 -0.75
C GLY A 21 -15.42 -7.93 -1.25
N ASP A 22 -15.51 -6.86 -2.05
CA ASP A 22 -14.33 -6.14 -2.54
C ASP A 22 -13.55 -5.49 -1.41
N VAL A 23 -12.22 -5.51 -1.54
CA VAL A 23 -11.27 -4.89 -0.62
C VAL A 23 -10.53 -3.80 -1.37
N VAL A 24 -10.50 -2.60 -0.79
CA VAL A 24 -9.73 -1.47 -1.30
C VAL A 24 -8.59 -1.19 -0.34
N PHE A 25 -7.39 -1.04 -0.90
CA PHE A 25 -6.16 -0.74 -0.19
C PHE A 25 -5.58 0.57 -0.74
N LEU A 26 -5.50 1.59 0.09
CA LEU A 26 -4.88 2.89 -0.25
C LEU A 26 -3.58 3.04 0.53
N TYR A 27 -2.54 3.60 -0.09
CA TYR A 27 -1.22 3.71 0.53
C TYR A 27 -0.42 4.91 0.02
N SER A 28 0.54 5.38 0.83
CA SER A 28 1.64 6.23 0.40
C SER A 28 2.82 5.40 -0.13
N ASP A 29 3.66 5.99 -0.96
CA ASP A 29 4.91 5.41 -1.49
C ASP A 29 5.81 4.78 -0.41
N GLY A 30 5.82 5.32 0.81
CA GLY A 30 6.48 4.73 1.99
C GLY A 30 6.10 3.28 2.32
N VAL A 31 5.07 2.69 1.69
CA VAL A 31 4.73 1.25 1.79
C VAL A 31 5.53 0.38 0.82
N VAL A 32 5.87 0.89 -0.37
CA VAL A 32 6.48 0.10 -1.45
C VAL A 32 7.95 0.40 -1.66
N GLU A 33 8.38 1.58 -1.25
CA GLU A 33 9.78 2.02 -1.31
C GLU A 33 10.72 1.49 -0.22
N PRO A 34 10.29 0.94 0.94
CA PRO A 34 11.23 0.43 1.93
C PRO A 34 12.21 -0.58 1.34
N MET A 35 13.50 -0.43 1.69
CA MET A 35 14.57 -1.27 1.19
C MET A 35 15.03 -2.29 2.23
N ASN A 36 15.40 -3.47 1.77
CA ASN A 36 16.16 -4.42 2.58
C ASN A 36 17.66 -4.07 2.63
N ASN A 37 18.45 -4.85 3.36
CA ASN A 37 19.91 -4.66 3.47
C ASN A 37 20.66 -4.81 2.13
N GLN A 38 20.04 -5.46 1.14
CA GLN A 38 20.55 -5.62 -0.22
C GLN A 38 20.18 -4.44 -1.13
N LYS A 39 19.51 -3.40 -0.59
CA LYS A 39 18.99 -2.24 -1.33
C LYS A 39 17.93 -2.59 -2.37
N GLU A 40 17.21 -3.68 -2.16
CA GLU A 40 16.05 -4.04 -2.96
C GLU A 40 14.80 -3.43 -2.34
N HIS A 41 13.94 -2.82 -3.14
CA HIS A 41 12.64 -2.32 -2.69
C HIS A 41 11.68 -3.47 -2.37
N PHE A 42 10.78 -3.24 -1.40
CA PHE A 42 9.68 -4.15 -1.08
C PHE A 42 8.81 -4.37 -2.32
N GLY A 43 8.38 -3.28 -2.96
CA GLY A 43 7.76 -3.28 -4.28
C GLY A 43 6.29 -3.74 -4.31
N MET A 44 5.68 -3.46 -5.46
CA MET A 44 4.24 -3.72 -5.70
C MET A 44 3.87 -5.20 -5.70
N ASP A 45 4.75 -6.06 -6.23
CA ASP A 45 4.44 -7.49 -6.37
C ASP A 45 4.26 -8.16 -5.00
N ARG A 46 5.15 -7.85 -4.04
CA ARG A 46 5.04 -8.37 -2.67
C ARG A 46 3.79 -7.84 -1.97
N LEU A 47 3.51 -6.54 -2.10
CA LEU A 47 2.29 -5.93 -1.55
C LEU A 47 1.04 -6.65 -2.06
N ARG A 48 0.95 -6.85 -3.39
CA ARG A 48 -0.19 -7.53 -4.01
C ARG A 48 -0.35 -8.96 -3.51
N SER A 49 0.73 -9.72 -3.39
CA SER A 49 0.70 -11.08 -2.83
C SER A 49 0.14 -11.09 -1.41
N MET A 50 0.59 -10.18 -0.54
CA MET A 50 0.13 -10.13 0.85
C MET A 50 -1.37 -9.80 0.97
N ILE A 51 -1.86 -8.88 0.14
CA ILE A 51 -3.29 -8.54 0.09
C ILE A 51 -4.11 -9.77 -0.36
N VAL A 52 -3.69 -10.48 -1.40
CA VAL A 52 -4.41 -11.67 -1.89
C VAL A 52 -4.42 -12.79 -0.84
N GLU A 53 -3.32 -13.02 -0.14
CA GLU A 53 -3.21 -14.08 0.86
C GLU A 53 -3.93 -13.76 2.19
N SER A 54 -4.40 -12.53 2.39
CA SER A 54 -5.05 -12.08 3.63
C SER A 54 -6.47 -12.61 3.84
N ASN A 55 -7.04 -13.32 2.86
CA ASN A 55 -8.44 -13.75 2.82
C ASN A 55 -9.46 -12.59 2.87
N GLY A 56 -9.02 -11.36 2.65
CA GLY A 56 -9.88 -10.21 2.39
C GLY A 56 -10.64 -9.68 3.60
N THR A 57 -10.12 -9.80 4.82
CA THR A 57 -10.57 -8.99 5.95
C THR A 57 -9.67 -7.76 6.10
N PRO A 58 -10.20 -6.56 6.41
CA PRO A 58 -9.37 -5.38 6.60
C PRO A 58 -8.23 -5.60 7.61
N GLU A 59 -8.53 -6.21 8.75
CA GLU A 59 -7.56 -6.50 9.81
C GLU A 59 -6.50 -7.50 9.35
N GLY A 60 -6.90 -8.53 8.61
CA GLY A 60 -5.98 -9.53 8.09
C GLY A 60 -5.04 -8.94 7.03
N VAL A 61 -5.52 -8.00 6.20
CA VAL A 61 -4.68 -7.28 5.24
C VAL A 61 -3.68 -6.40 5.97
N LEU A 62 -4.14 -5.62 6.97
CA LEU A 62 -3.28 -4.75 7.76
C LEU A 62 -2.13 -5.54 8.40
N GLU A 63 -2.46 -6.60 9.12
CA GLU A 63 -1.49 -7.44 9.83
C GLU A 63 -0.51 -8.12 8.85
N LYS A 64 -0.98 -8.65 7.73
CA LYS A 64 -0.10 -9.29 6.74
C LYS A 64 0.87 -8.31 6.09
N VAL A 65 0.38 -7.14 5.68
CA VAL A 65 1.22 -6.14 5.00
C VAL A 65 2.25 -5.59 5.96
N GLU A 66 1.86 -5.22 7.19
CA GLU A 66 2.76 -4.71 8.21
C GLU A 66 3.87 -5.72 8.53
N ASN A 67 3.51 -6.97 8.82
CA ASN A 67 4.47 -8.03 9.12
C ASN A 67 5.40 -8.34 7.94
N ALA A 68 4.88 -8.30 6.71
CA ALA A 68 5.69 -8.54 5.52
C ALA A 68 6.75 -7.46 5.31
N ILE A 69 6.38 -6.18 5.50
CA ILE A 69 7.32 -5.06 5.38
C ILE A 69 8.38 -5.15 6.48
N GLN A 70 7.99 -5.35 7.73
CA GLN A 70 8.93 -5.51 8.86
C GLN A 70 9.88 -6.69 8.65
N THR A 71 9.37 -7.82 8.15
CA THR A 71 10.20 -9.01 7.86
C THR A 71 11.17 -8.75 6.71
N PHE A 72 10.72 -8.02 5.68
CA PHE A 72 11.52 -7.72 4.50
C PHE A 72 12.67 -6.75 4.80
N THR A 73 12.39 -5.67 5.54
CA THR A 73 13.38 -4.65 5.89
C THR A 73 14.30 -5.11 7.02
N HIS A 74 13.82 -5.97 7.92
CA HIS A 74 14.56 -6.44 9.09
C HIS A 74 15.05 -5.27 9.94
N ASN A 75 16.37 -5.06 10.04
CA ASN A 75 16.99 -3.95 10.77
C ASN A 75 17.38 -2.78 9.86
N ALA A 76 16.98 -2.80 8.58
CA ALA A 76 17.21 -1.68 7.69
C ALA A 76 16.43 -0.45 8.22
N PRO A 77 17.05 0.74 8.19
CA PRO A 77 16.39 1.94 8.66
C PRO A 77 15.15 2.24 7.82
N GLN A 78 14.07 2.68 8.47
CA GLN A 78 12.93 3.23 7.78
C GLN A 78 13.34 4.48 7.01
N PHE A 79 12.92 4.56 5.75
CA PHE A 79 13.32 5.62 4.84
C PHE A 79 12.31 6.78 4.77
N ASP A 80 11.02 6.48 4.92
CA ASP A 80 9.92 7.44 4.78
C ASP A 80 8.71 7.07 5.67
N ASP A 81 7.75 7.97 5.80
CA ASP A 81 6.50 7.76 6.53
C ASP A 81 5.61 6.73 5.81
N MET A 82 5.23 5.69 6.54
CA MET A 82 4.40 4.61 6.00
C MET A 82 2.94 4.80 6.42
N THR A 83 2.05 5.02 5.44
CA THR A 83 0.61 5.15 5.67
C THR A 83 -0.17 4.25 4.73
N PHE A 84 -1.12 3.48 5.27
CA PHE A 84 -2.07 2.72 4.46
C PHE A 84 -3.43 2.55 5.17
N LEU A 85 -4.47 2.35 4.36
CA LEU A 85 -5.87 2.23 4.77
C LEU A 85 -6.51 1.06 4.04
N VAL A 86 -7.31 0.29 4.76
CA VAL A 86 -8.04 -0.86 4.20
C VAL A 86 -9.51 -0.76 4.54
N PHE A 87 -10.37 -0.94 3.55
CA PHE A 87 -11.81 -1.02 3.73
C PHE A 87 -12.40 -2.14 2.87
N LYS A 88 -13.47 -2.74 3.37
CA LYS A 88 -14.19 -3.82 2.70
C LYS A 88 -15.64 -3.41 2.48
N VAL A 89 -16.14 -3.67 1.28
CA VAL A 89 -17.56 -3.48 0.96
C VAL A 89 -18.35 -4.68 1.48
N LEU A 90 -19.40 -4.41 2.26
CA LEU A 90 -20.27 -5.41 2.88
C LEU A 90 -21.50 -5.71 2.00
#